data_AF-A0AAQ3K415-F1
#
_entry.id   AF-A0AAQ3K415-F1
#
_cell.length_a   1.000
_cell.length_b   1.000
_cell.length_c   1.000
_cell.angle_alpha   90.00
_cell.angle_beta   90.00
_cell.angle_gamma   90.00
#
_symmetry.space_group_name_H-M   'P 1'
#
loop_
_entity.id
_entity.type
_entity.pdbx_description
1 polymer ?
#
loop_
_entity_poly.entity_id
_entity_poly.type
_entity_poly.pdbx_seq_one_letter_code
_entity_poly.pdbx_strand_id
1 'polypeptide(L)'
;MLKIVAKAKEASLKKRKFDEDCSKETEKDNSIQSKGKGILNFVTKGKGDKTQVAINRMMKKDLKEKVDYQCGLFFYTSVLPFNVVKNPEFEKFCEMVGRYGIGYKPPSYHDMRKKLLKKAVANIDVTL
;
A
#
# COMPACT_ATOMS: atom_id res chain seq x y z
N MET A 1 -7.33 -21.44 -41.95
CA MET A 1 -7.72 -21.02 -40.58
C MET A 1 -6.59 -21.11 -39.54
N LEU A 2 -5.29 -21.12 -39.93
CA LEU A 2 -4.19 -21.25 -38.95
C LEU A 2 -3.61 -19.90 -38.43
N LYS A 3 -3.92 -18.76 -39.06
CA LYS A 3 -3.31 -17.46 -38.71
C LYS A 3 -3.90 -16.79 -37.47
N ILE A 4 -5.16 -17.08 -37.14
CA ILE A 4 -5.86 -16.48 -35.98
C ILE A 4 -5.32 -17.06 -34.67
N VAL A 5 -5.03 -18.37 -34.66
CA VAL A 5 -4.51 -19.07 -33.47
C VAL A 5 -3.08 -18.60 -33.14
N ALA A 6 -2.25 -18.29 -34.15
CA ALA A 6 -0.90 -17.76 -33.93
C ALA A 6 -0.92 -16.39 -33.23
N LYS A 7 -1.81 -15.48 -33.66
CA LYS A 7 -1.99 -14.15 -33.04
C LYS A 7 -2.52 -14.24 -31.61
N ALA A 8 -3.40 -15.20 -31.32
CA ALA A 8 -3.90 -15.46 -29.97
C ALA A 8 -2.81 -16.08 -29.06
N LYS A 9 -1.92 -16.91 -29.60
CA LYS A 9 -0.79 -17.51 -28.87
C LYS A 9 0.32 -16.48 -28.56
N GLU A 10 0.58 -15.53 -29.46
CA GLU A 10 1.49 -14.40 -29.20
C GLU A 10 0.93 -13.39 -28.19
N ALA A 11 -0.38 -13.13 -28.22
CA ALA A 11 -1.05 -12.28 -27.23
C ALA A 11 -1.01 -12.88 -25.81
N SER A 12 -1.05 -14.21 -25.67
CA SER A 12 -0.90 -14.91 -24.39
C SER A 12 0.56 -15.06 -23.92
N LEU A 13 1.53 -14.93 -24.82
CA LEU A 13 2.95 -14.81 -24.48
C LEU A 13 3.32 -13.39 -24.00
N LYS A 14 2.67 -12.33 -24.52
CA LYS A 14 2.90 -10.95 -24.04
C LYS A 14 2.26 -10.66 -22.67
N LYS A 15 1.12 -11.27 -22.35
CA LYS A 15 0.52 -11.16 -21.00
C LYS A 15 1.36 -11.82 -19.90
N ARG A 16 2.19 -12.81 -20.24
CA ARG A 16 3.12 -13.44 -19.29
C ARG A 16 4.41 -12.65 -19.04
N LYS A 17 4.63 -11.53 -19.72
CA LYS A 17 5.80 -10.66 -19.50
C LYS A 17 5.54 -9.46 -18.58
N PHE A 18 4.31 -9.24 -18.13
CA PHE A 18 3.99 -8.14 -17.21
C PHE A 18 3.98 -8.57 -15.73
N ASP A 19 3.91 -9.88 -15.47
CA ASP A 19 3.92 -10.45 -14.12
C ASP A 19 5.33 -10.81 -13.62
N GLU A 20 6.39 -10.57 -14.42
CA GLU A 20 7.79 -10.96 -14.11
C GLU A 20 8.70 -9.78 -13.71
N ASP A 21 8.15 -8.61 -13.35
CA ASP A 21 8.93 -7.45 -12.86
C ASP A 21 8.71 -7.16 -11.35
N CYS A 22 7.94 -7.98 -10.63
CA CYS A 22 7.70 -7.81 -9.18
C CYS A 22 8.47 -8.82 -8.31
N SER A 23 9.39 -9.60 -8.88
CA SER A 23 10.10 -10.66 -8.14
C SER A 23 11.55 -10.81 -8.56
N LYS A 24 12.34 -9.73 -8.52
CA LYS A 24 13.80 -9.80 -8.38
C LYS A 24 14.31 -8.54 -7.68
N GLU A 25 14.28 -8.52 -6.35
CA GLU A 25 15.44 -8.06 -5.56
C GLU A 25 15.58 -8.97 -4.35
N THR A 26 16.54 -9.88 -4.47
CA THR A 26 17.06 -10.73 -3.41
C THR A 26 17.89 -9.92 -2.45
N GLU A 27 17.81 -10.30 -1.18
CA GLU A 27 18.67 -9.95 -0.07
C GLU A 27 20.13 -9.74 -0.52
N LYS A 28 20.66 -8.55 -0.24
CA LYS A 28 22.09 -8.36 0.01
C LYS A 28 22.25 -7.47 1.23
N ASP A 29 22.80 -8.07 2.27
CA ASP A 29 23.35 -7.42 3.44
C ASP A 29 24.25 -6.26 3.05
N ASN A 30 24.14 -5.15 3.76
CA ASN A 30 25.27 -4.23 3.93
C ASN A 30 25.21 -3.63 5.33
N SER A 31 25.97 -4.26 6.21
CA SER A 31 26.40 -3.71 7.49
C SER A 31 27.22 -2.45 7.28
N ILE A 32 26.75 -1.31 7.80
CA ILE A 32 27.64 -0.20 8.17
C ILE A 32 27.20 0.32 9.55
N GLN A 33 27.83 -0.22 10.59
CA GLN A 33 28.04 0.55 11.82
C GLN A 33 29.08 1.63 11.50
N SER A 34 28.74 2.90 11.68
CA SER A 34 29.74 3.90 12.04
C SER A 34 29.14 4.96 12.96
N LYS A 35 29.74 5.07 14.15
CA LYS A 35 29.64 6.24 15.02
C LYS A 35 30.39 7.39 14.34
N GLY A 36 29.84 8.61 14.35
CA GLY A 36 30.63 9.80 13.96
C GLY A 36 29.79 11.03 13.61
N LYS A 37 30.05 12.13 14.31
CA LYS A 37 29.52 13.48 14.08
C LYS A 37 29.84 13.99 12.67
N GLY A 38 28.91 14.70 12.04
CA GLY A 38 29.15 15.53 10.87
C GLY A 38 27.92 16.31 10.44
N ILE A 39 27.91 17.61 10.69
CA ILE A 39 26.88 18.58 10.29
C ILE A 39 26.85 18.68 8.76
N LEU A 40 25.66 18.57 8.17
CA LEU A 40 25.34 19.19 6.88
C LEU A 40 24.04 19.99 7.06
N ASN A 41 24.22 21.22 7.52
CA ASN A 41 23.27 22.29 7.29
C ASN A 41 23.19 22.51 5.78
N PHE A 42 22.02 22.28 5.18
CA PHE A 42 21.69 22.86 3.88
C PHE A 42 20.36 23.60 4.00
N VAL A 43 20.40 24.75 4.70
CA VAL A 43 19.48 25.83 4.39
C VAL A 43 20.02 26.51 3.14
N THR A 44 19.36 26.30 2.01
CA THR A 44 19.30 27.31 0.95
C THR A 44 17.87 27.82 0.87
N LYS A 45 17.62 28.89 1.60
CA LYS A 45 16.46 29.76 1.43
C LYS A 45 16.56 30.36 0.03
N GLY A 46 15.83 29.81 -0.94
CA GLY A 46 15.88 30.27 -2.33
C GLY A 46 14.87 29.58 -3.24
N LYS A 47 13.65 30.13 -3.33
CA LYS A 47 12.73 29.98 -4.48
C LYS A 47 12.49 28.53 -4.96
N GLY A 48 12.49 27.54 -4.05
CA GLY A 48 12.34 26.11 -4.35
C GLY A 48 11.03 25.47 -3.85
N ASP A 49 10.27 26.20 -3.03
CA ASP A 49 9.11 25.64 -2.29
C ASP A 49 8.02 25.10 -3.22
N LYS A 50 7.80 25.77 -4.36
CA LYS A 50 6.73 25.37 -5.31
C LYS A 50 7.05 24.06 -6.03
N THR A 51 8.32 23.83 -6.37
CA THR A 51 8.75 22.66 -7.16
C THR A 51 8.76 21.39 -6.31
N GLN A 52 9.28 21.45 -5.07
CA GLN A 52 9.21 20.33 -4.14
C GLN A 52 7.76 20.00 -3.74
N VAL A 53 6.91 21.00 -3.52
CA VAL A 53 5.49 20.78 -3.22
C VAL A 53 4.76 20.15 -4.41
N ALA A 54 5.03 20.59 -5.64
CA ALA A 54 4.46 20.01 -6.85
C ALA A 54 4.88 18.56 -7.06
N ILE A 55 6.18 18.24 -6.94
CA ILE A 55 6.70 16.87 -7.07
C ILE A 55 6.11 15.96 -5.98
N ASN A 56 6.11 16.40 -4.72
CA ASN A 56 5.50 15.63 -3.62
C ASN A 56 4.01 15.42 -3.83
N ARG A 57 3.30 16.40 -4.41
CA ARG A 57 1.88 16.27 -4.74
C ARG A 57 1.65 15.27 -5.88
N MET A 58 2.49 15.27 -6.91
CA MET A 58 2.43 14.31 -8.01
C MET A 58 2.70 12.89 -7.52
N MET A 59 3.80 12.68 -6.79
CA MET A 59 4.12 11.37 -6.20
C MET A 59 3.01 10.83 -5.30
N LYS A 60 2.39 11.70 -4.49
CA LYS A 60 1.25 11.31 -3.64
C LYS A 60 -0.01 10.99 -4.46
N LYS A 61 -0.21 11.60 -5.64
CA LYS A 61 -1.32 11.26 -6.54
C LYS A 61 -1.13 9.89 -7.17
N ASP A 62 0.06 9.61 -7.69
CA ASP A 62 0.35 8.31 -8.31
C ASP A 62 0.24 7.17 -7.28
N LEU A 63 0.70 7.42 -6.04
CA LEU A 63 0.55 6.47 -4.95
C LEU A 63 -0.93 6.31 -4.54
N LYS A 64 -1.70 7.40 -4.52
CA LYS A 64 -3.14 7.36 -4.23
C LYS A 64 -3.89 6.47 -5.22
N GLU A 65 -3.62 6.61 -6.52
CA GLU A 65 -4.28 5.78 -7.54
C GLU A 65 -4.00 4.29 -7.34
N LYS A 66 -2.76 3.93 -6.99
CA LYS A 66 -2.39 2.54 -6.66
C LYS A 66 -3.10 2.03 -5.41
N VAL A 67 -3.19 2.86 -4.37
CA VAL A 67 -3.89 2.53 -3.12
C VAL A 67 -5.39 2.34 -3.37
N ASP A 68 -6.02 3.25 -4.10
CA ASP A 68 -7.44 3.19 -4.45
C ASP A 68 -7.76 1.94 -5.29
N TYR A 69 -6.90 1.63 -6.29
CA TYR A 69 -7.03 0.42 -7.09
C TYR A 69 -6.95 -0.85 -6.23
N GLN A 70 -5.94 -0.95 -5.36
CA GLN A 70 -5.77 -2.10 -4.47
C GLN A 70 -6.95 -2.23 -3.50
N CYS A 71 -7.46 -1.10 -2.98
CA CYS A 71 -8.65 -1.08 -2.14
C CYS A 71 -9.88 -1.60 -2.90
N GLY A 72 -10.12 -1.12 -4.12
CA GLY A 72 -11.23 -1.60 -4.96
C GLY A 72 -11.13 -3.09 -5.26
N LEU A 73 -9.92 -3.58 -5.59
CA LEU A 73 -9.67 -5.00 -5.86
C LEU A 73 -9.92 -5.86 -4.62
N PHE A 74 -9.51 -5.42 -3.43
CA PHE A 74 -9.77 -6.11 -2.18
C PHE A 74 -11.28 -6.25 -1.91
N PHE A 75 -12.06 -5.19 -2.11
CA PHE A 75 -13.51 -5.23 -1.95
C PHE A 75 -14.17 -6.20 -2.93
N TYR A 76 -13.77 -6.15 -4.20
CA TYR A 76 -14.33 -7.02 -5.24
C TYR A 76 -14.02 -8.50 -4.98
N THR A 77 -12.75 -8.83 -4.72
CA THR A 77 -12.31 -10.22 -4.49
C THR A 77 -12.85 -10.82 -3.20
N SER A 78 -13.06 -9.98 -2.17
CA SER A 78 -13.59 -10.41 -0.87
C SER A 78 -15.13 -10.33 -0.79
N VAL A 79 -15.81 -9.94 -1.87
CA VAL A 79 -17.27 -9.77 -1.94
C VAL A 79 -17.81 -8.85 -0.82
N LEU A 80 -17.10 -7.76 -0.56
CA LEU A 80 -17.50 -6.78 0.46
C LEU A 80 -18.50 -5.78 -0.13
N PRO A 81 -19.62 -5.49 0.56
CA PRO A 81 -20.55 -4.48 0.10
C PRO A 81 -19.92 -3.09 0.21
N PHE A 82 -20.13 -2.24 -0.81
CA PHE A 82 -19.57 -0.88 -0.84
C PHE A 82 -20.06 0.02 0.31
N ASN A 83 -21.14 -0.36 0.98
CA ASN A 83 -21.62 0.33 2.16
C ASN A 83 -20.60 0.32 3.32
N VAL A 84 -19.64 -0.62 3.34
CA VAL A 84 -18.56 -0.66 4.35
C VAL A 84 -17.72 0.62 4.33
N VAL A 85 -17.53 1.26 3.17
CA VAL A 85 -16.76 2.51 3.07
C VAL A 85 -17.44 3.67 3.82
N LYS A 86 -18.76 3.61 4.01
CA LYS A 86 -19.50 4.62 4.79
C LYS A 86 -19.38 4.42 6.30
N ASN A 87 -18.80 3.31 6.76
CA ASN A 87 -18.57 3.07 8.18
C ASN A 87 -17.38 3.93 8.65
N PRO A 88 -17.53 4.80 9.68
CA PRO A 88 -16.43 5.62 10.18
C PRO A 88 -15.23 4.81 10.66
N GLU A 89 -15.42 3.55 11.08
CA GLU A 89 -14.31 2.68 11.47
C GLU A 89 -13.42 2.27 10.29
N PHE A 90 -13.94 2.25 9.06
CA PHE A 90 -13.13 2.00 7.86
C PHE A 90 -12.16 3.15 7.60
N GLU A 91 -12.63 4.39 7.73
CA GLU A 91 -11.78 5.58 7.58
C GLU A 91 -10.70 5.63 8.67
N LYS A 92 -11.07 5.40 9.93
CA LYS A 92 -10.13 5.30 11.05
C LYS A 92 -9.09 4.21 10.83
N PHE A 93 -9.49 3.04 10.32
CA PHE A 93 -8.55 1.97 9.99
C PHE A 93 -7.51 2.43 8.95
N CYS A 94 -7.96 3.09 7.88
CA CYS A 94 -7.07 3.62 6.85
C CYS A 94 -6.13 4.70 7.40
N GLU A 95 -6.63 5.59 8.25
CA GLU A 95 -5.81 6.61 8.94
C GLU A 95 -4.72 5.95 9.78
N MET A 96 -5.07 4.96 10.61
CA MET A 96 -4.11 4.29 11.49
C MET A 96 -3.04 3.52 10.70
N VAL A 97 -3.41 2.87 9.60
CA VAL A 97 -2.45 2.23 8.69
C VAL A 97 -1.53 3.28 8.06
N GLY A 98 -2.08 4.42 7.61
CA GLY A 98 -1.30 5.53 7.06
C GLY A 98 -0.34 6.16 8.06
N ARG A 99 -0.75 6.27 9.33
CA ARG A 99 0.09 6.77 10.44
C ARG A 99 1.19 5.80 10.85
N TYR A 100 0.90 4.50 10.80
CA TYR A 100 1.94 3.47 11.00
C TYR A 100 2.99 3.56 9.88
N GLY A 101 2.53 3.71 8.63
CA GLY A 101 3.37 3.81 7.46
C GLY A 101 3.84 2.45 6.94
N ILE A 102 5.02 2.43 6.31
CA ILE A 102 5.57 1.23 5.70
C ILE A 102 5.92 0.17 6.75
N GLY A 103 5.67 -1.10 6.44
CA GLY A 103 5.95 -2.22 7.34
C GLY A 103 4.79 -2.63 8.26
N TYR A 104 3.61 -2.02 8.11
CA TYR A 104 2.41 -2.54 8.77
C TYR A 104 2.13 -3.96 8.26
N LYS A 105 2.02 -4.91 9.19
CA LYS A 105 1.62 -6.28 8.90
C LYS A 105 0.17 -6.47 9.34
N PRO A 106 -0.76 -6.76 8.41
CA PRO A 106 -2.13 -7.06 8.78
C PRO A 106 -2.21 -8.22 9.79
N PRO A 107 -3.18 -8.22 10.70
CA PRO A 107 -3.35 -9.31 11.65
C PRO A 107 -3.65 -10.64 10.97
N SER A 108 -3.25 -11.74 11.59
CA SER A 108 -3.60 -13.08 11.11
C SER A 108 -5.10 -13.35 11.22
N TYR A 109 -5.62 -14.30 10.42
CA TYR A 109 -7.03 -14.73 10.51
C TYR A 109 -7.41 -15.17 11.94
N HIS A 110 -6.53 -15.89 12.62
CA HIS A 110 -6.77 -16.34 14.00
C HIS A 110 -6.81 -15.18 14.99
N ASP A 111 -5.92 -14.19 14.85
CA ASP A 111 -5.91 -13.01 15.73
C ASP A 111 -7.15 -12.13 15.50
N MET A 112 -7.56 -11.93 14.25
CA MET A 112 -8.80 -11.23 13.88
C MET A 112 -10.01 -11.86 14.58
N ARG A 113 -10.21 -13.17 14.36
CA ARG A 113 -11.39 -13.89 14.86
C ARG A 113 -11.42 -14.01 16.39
N LYS A 114 -10.27 -14.22 17.04
CA LYS A 114 -10.24 -14.54 18.48
C LYS A 114 -9.90 -13.35 19.36
N LYS A 115 -8.85 -12.59 19.04
CA LYS A 115 -8.31 -11.56 19.95
C LYS A 115 -8.94 -10.20 19.66
N LEU A 116 -8.91 -9.78 18.40
CA LEU A 116 -9.36 -8.43 18.01
C LEU A 116 -10.87 -8.30 18.09
N LEU A 117 -11.62 -9.32 17.65
CA LEU A 117 -13.07 -9.32 17.79
C LEU A 117 -13.52 -9.23 19.26
N LYS A 118 -12.89 -9.99 20.18
CA LYS A 118 -13.19 -9.90 21.61
C LYS A 118 -12.95 -8.51 22.19
N LYS A 119 -11.84 -7.86 21.80
CA LYS A 119 -11.55 -6.48 22.20
C LYS A 119 -12.59 -5.50 21.66
N ALA A 120 -12.98 -5.65 20.40
CA ALA A 120 -13.99 -4.78 19.79
C ALA A 120 -15.34 -4.88 20.51
N VAL A 121 -15.80 -6.10 20.81
CA VAL A 121 -17.05 -6.34 21.55
C VAL A 121 -17.01 -5.70 22.94
N ALA A 122 -15.94 -5.96 23.71
CA ALA A 122 -15.80 -5.39 25.05
C ALA A 122 -15.80 -3.85 25.06
N ASN A 123 -15.21 -3.20 24.05
CA ASN A 123 -15.21 -1.74 23.97
C ASN A 123 -16.59 -1.16 23.66
N ILE A 124 -17.39 -1.86 22.85
CA ILE A 124 -18.77 -1.45 22.53
C ILE A 124 -19.66 -1.62 23.76
N ASP A 125 -19.54 -2.73 24.49
CA ASP A 125 -20.33 -3.03 25.68
C ASP A 125 -20.05 -2.06 26.85
N VAL A 126 -18.87 -1.43 26.90
CA VAL A 126 -18.52 -0.42 27.92
C VAL A 126 -19.11 0.95 27.59
N THR A 127 -19.52 1.19 26.34
CA THR A 127 -20.03 2.49 25.87
C THR A 127 -21.56 2.55 25.84
N LEU A 128 -22.25 1.43 26.08
CA LEU A 128 -23.72 1.30 26.21
C LEU A 128 -24.13 1.26 27.68
#